data_AF-A0A948UQA5-F1
#
_entry.id   AF-A0A948UQA5-F1
#
_cell.length_a   1.000
_cell.length_b   1.000
_cell.length_c   1.000
_cell.angle_alpha   90.00
_cell.angle_beta   90.00
_cell.angle_gamma   90.00
#
_symmetry.space_group_name_H-M   'P 1'
#
loop_
_entity.id
_entity.type
_entity.pdbx_description
1 polymer ?
#
loop_
_entity_poly.entity_id
_entity_poly.type
_entity_poly.pdbx_seq_one_letter_code
_entity_poly.pdbx_strand_id
1 'polypeptide(L)' 'MKIWISDTQTPTHRLVRLNCEEHSDYVYLGDLDDDAVRNFFVEIKDDMDVEKNLKLLKYYGYLHLFVIAKK' A
#
# COMPACT_ATOMS: atom_id res chain seq x y z
N MET A 1 -4.78 -7.68 9.21
CA MET A 1 -3.38 -7.41 9.56
C MET A 1 -3.27 -5.94 9.98
N LYS A 2 -2.41 -5.61 10.95
CA LYS A 2 -2.10 -4.21 11.28
C LYS A 2 -1.44 -3.59 10.07
N ILE A 3 -1.88 -2.41 9.63
CA ILE A 3 -1.24 -1.69 8.53
C ILE A 3 -0.83 -0.31 9.00
N TRP A 4 0.40 0.04 8.71
CA TRP A 4 0.99 1.36 8.83
C TRP A 4 1.33 1.85 7.43
N ILE A 5 1.09 3.13 7.16
CA ILE A 5 1.25 3.71 5.83
C ILE A 5 2.08 4.99 5.85
N SER A 6 2.95 5.14 4.84
CA SER A 6 3.51 6.41 4.42
C SER A 6 3.10 6.64 2.96
N ASP A 7 2.33 7.68 2.71
CA ASP A 7 1.84 8.05 1.37
C ASP A 7 2.38 9.43 0.98
N THR A 8 3.10 9.51 -0.13
CA THR A 8 3.67 10.75 -0.64
C THR A 8 3.26 10.94 -2.08
N GLN A 9 2.39 11.94 -2.30
CA GLN A 9 1.98 12.35 -3.62
C GLN A 9 2.86 13.49 -4.13
N THR A 10 3.37 13.36 -5.35
CA THR A 10 4.09 14.41 -6.08
C THR A 10 3.42 14.67 -7.43
N PRO A 11 3.83 15.71 -8.18
CA PRO A 11 3.27 15.97 -9.52
C PRO A 11 3.54 14.86 -10.55
N THR A 12 4.58 14.04 -10.35
CA THR A 12 4.99 13.02 -11.34
C THR A 12 4.69 11.59 -10.90
N HIS A 13 4.58 11.36 -9.59
CA HIS A 13 4.40 10.02 -9.04
C HIS A 13 3.81 10.07 -7.63
N ARG A 14 3.26 8.93 -7.20
CA ARG A 14 2.84 8.65 -5.83
C ARG A 14 3.69 7.51 -5.27
N LEU A 15 4.21 7.68 -4.06
CA LEU A 15 4.89 6.65 -3.29
C LEU A 15 3.96 6.18 -2.19
N VAL A 16 3.53 4.93 -2.23
CA VAL A 16 2.77 4.32 -1.14
C VAL A 16 3.62 3.24 -0.49
N ARG A 17 3.93 3.39 0.79
CA ARG A 17 4.67 2.40 1.57
C ARG A 17 3.77 1.84 2.65
N LEU A 18 3.66 0.53 2.69
CA LEU A 18 2.88 -0.23 3.67
C LEU A 18 3.82 -1.05 4.54
N ASN A 19 3.52 -1.11 5.83
CA ASN A 19 4.21 -1.96 6.78
C ASN A 19 3.19 -2.62 7.73
N CYS A 20 3.41 -3.89 8.03
CA CYS A 20 2.58 -4.66 8.96
C CYS A 20 2.99 -4.47 10.43
N GLU A 21 4.13 -3.83 10.65
CA GLU A 21 4.67 -3.47 11.96
C GLU A 21 4.72 -1.95 12.14
N GLU A 22 4.78 -1.52 13.40
CA GLU A 22 4.92 -0.11 13.74
C GLU A 22 6.22 0.45 13.18
N HIS A 23 6.12 1.61 12.53
CA HIS A 23 7.25 2.32 11.94
C HIS A 23 7.09 3.81 12.26
N SER A 24 8.14 4.44 12.81
CA SER A 24 8.09 5.79 13.38
C SER A 24 7.52 6.87 12.44
N ASP A 25 7.80 6.74 11.15
CA ASP A 25 7.42 7.72 10.13
C ASP A 25 6.09 7.39 9.41
N TYR A 26 5.37 6.38 9.88
CA TYR A 26 4.16 5.86 9.24
C TYR A 26 2.95 6.12 10.13
N VAL A 27 1.81 6.35 9.51
CA VAL A 27 0.54 6.53 10.20
C VAL A 27 -0.15 5.17 10.30
N TYR A 28 -0.66 4.84 11.48
CA TYR A 28 -1.47 3.63 11.64
C TYR A 28 -2.78 3.78 10.86
N LEU A 29 -2.96 2.91 9.87
CA LEU A 29 -4.14 2.89 9.00
C LEU A 29 -5.28 2.07 9.62
N GLY A 30 -4.95 1.09 10.46
CA GLY A 30 -5.91 0.21 11.11
C GLY A 30 -5.58 -1.27 10.94
N ASP A 31 -6.46 -2.11 11.48
CA ASP A 31 -6.44 -3.55 11.30
C ASP A 31 -7.30 -3.91 10.08
N LEU A 32 -6.65 -4.07 8.93
CA LEU A 32 -7.34 -4.33 7.65
C LEU A 32 -7.38 -5.83 7.35
N ASP A 33 -8.54 -6.35 6.98
CA ASP A 33 -8.66 -7.67 6.39
C ASP A 33 -8.21 -7.67 4.91
N ASP A 34 -8.22 -8.84 4.29
CA ASP A 34 -7.78 -8.97 2.91
C ASP A 34 -8.63 -8.14 1.94
N ASP A 35 -9.94 -8.05 2.18
CA ASP A 35 -10.86 -7.34 1.29
C ASP A 35 -10.68 -5.82 1.40
N ALA A 36 -10.43 -5.31 2.62
CA ALA A 36 -10.05 -3.93 2.84
C ALA A 36 -8.72 -3.58 2.15
N VAL A 37 -7.72 -4.46 2.21
CA VAL A 37 -6.43 -4.26 1.53
C VAL A 37 -6.60 -4.32 0.00
N ARG A 38 -7.44 -5.21 -0.52
CA ARG A 38 -7.76 -5.28 -1.96
C ARG A 38 -8.38 -3.97 -2.45
N ASN A 39 -9.40 -3.48 -1.75
CA ASN A 39 -10.07 -2.23 -2.09
C ASN A 39 -9.07 -1.05 -2.07
N PHE A 40 -8.21 -1.01 -1.05
CA PHE A 40 -7.15 -0.01 -0.96
C PHE A 40 -6.19 -0.03 -2.17
N PHE A 41 -5.79 -1.20 -2.66
CA PHE A 41 -4.94 -1.28 -3.86
C PHE A 41 -5.64 -0.79 -5.12
N VAL A 42 -6.93 -1.12 -5.29
CA VAL A 42 -7.73 -0.64 -6.42
C VAL A 42 -7.88 0.87 -6.40
N GLU A 43 -8.07 1.47 -5.21
CA GLU A 43 -8.13 2.92 -5.04
C GLU A 43 -6.80 3.63 -5.38
N ILE A 44 -5.66 2.97 -5.18
CA ILE A 44 -4.36 3.50 -5.59
C ILE A 44 -4.20 3.46 -7.12
N LYS A 45 -4.50 2.30 -7.72
CA LYS A 45 -4.39 2.07 -9.15
C LYS A 45 -5.25 0.87 -9.53
N ASP A 46 -6.24 1.11 -10.38
CA ASP A 46 -7.18 0.11 -10.90
C ASP A 46 -6.51 -0.99 -11.74
N ASP A 47 -5.47 -0.63 -12.50
CA ASP A 47 -4.68 -1.52 -13.36
C ASP A 47 -3.46 -2.13 -12.62
N MET A 48 -3.66 -2.60 -11.38
CA MET A 48 -2.62 -3.22 -10.57
C MET A 48 -2.92 -4.71 -10.34
N ASP A 49 -1.88 -5.55 -10.27
CA ASP A 49 -2.00 -6.94 -9.84
C ASP A 49 -2.18 -7.01 -8.31
N VAL A 50 -3.44 -6.84 -7.87
CA VAL A 50 -3.86 -6.82 -6.47
C VAL A 50 -3.50 -8.11 -5.74
N GLU A 51 -3.75 -9.27 -6.36
CA GLU A 51 -3.52 -10.57 -5.72
C GLU A 51 -2.04 -10.84 -5.50
N LYS A 52 -1.18 -10.48 -6.45
CA LYS A 52 0.27 -10.55 -6.26
C LYS A 52 0.71 -9.62 -5.12
N ASN A 53 0.24 -8.40 -5.10
CA ASN A 53 0.66 -7.41 -4.11
C ASN A 53 0.19 -7.76 -2.69
N LEU A 54 -1.03 -8.29 -2.55
CA LEU A 54 -1.52 -8.81 -1.27
C LEU A 54 -0.67 -9.98 -0.77
N LYS A 55 -0.29 -10.91 -1.66
CA LYS A 55 0.61 -12.01 -1.29
C LYS A 55 1.99 -11.51 -0.86
N LEU A 56 2.56 -10.54 -1.57
CA LEU A 56 3.84 -9.95 -1.23
C LEU A 56 3.80 -9.23 0.12
N LEU A 57 2.76 -8.42 0.37
CA LEU A 57 2.58 -7.73 1.64
C LEU A 57 2.50 -8.71 2.81
N LYS A 58 1.75 -9.81 2.67
CA LYS A 58 1.66 -10.85 3.70
C LYS A 58 2.97 -11.59 3.92
N TYR A 59 3.69 -11.90 2.84
CA TYR A 59 4.91 -12.68 2.91
C TYR A 59 6.07 -11.88 3.52
N TYR A 60 6.25 -10.63 3.09
CA TYR A 60 7.34 -9.78 3.54
C TYR A 60 7.01 -8.94 4.77
N GLY A 61 5.73 -8.75 5.09
CA GLY A 61 5.29 -7.82 6.13
C GLY A 61 5.39 -6.35 5.72
N TYR A 62 5.78 -6.04 4.50
CA TYR A 62 5.82 -4.68 3.96
C TYR A 62 5.65 -4.70 2.44
N LEU A 63 5.24 -3.55 1.87
CA LEU A 63 5.14 -3.38 0.43
C LEU A 63 5.33 -1.91 0.04
N HIS A 64 6.20 -1.63 -0.92
CA HIS A 64 6.39 -0.29 -1.47
C HIS A 64 5.88 -0.23 -2.91
N LEU A 65 4.99 0.71 -3.18
CA LEU A 65 4.38 0.94 -4.48
C LEU A 65 4.87 2.27 -5.05
N PHE A 66 5.40 2.22 -6.27
CA PHE A 66 5.80 3.38 -7.05
C PHE A 66 4.80 3.57 -8.19
N VAL A 67 3.89 4.53 -8.06
CA VAL A 67 2.83 4.78 -9.05
C VAL A 67 3.16 6.02 -9.85
N ILE A 68 3.49 5.84 -11.13
CA ILE A 68 3.79 6.95 -12.04
C ILE A 68 2.47 7.55 -12.54
N ALA A 69 2.31 8.87 -12.45
CA ALA A 69 1.23 9.57 -13.13
C ALA A 69 1.47 9.49 -14.63
N LYS A 70 0.64 8.74 -15.37
CA LYS A 70 0.64 8.82 -16.83
C LYS A 70 0.21 10.25 -17.21
N LYS A 71 1.02 10.91 -18.04
CA LYS A 71 0.62 12.15 -18.73
C LYS A 71 -0.51 11.89 -19.70
#